data_AF-A0A9D0T4S7-F1
#
_entry.id   AF-A0A9D0T4S7-F1
#
_cell.length_a   1.000
_cell.length_b   1.000
_cell.length_c   1.000
_cell.angle_alpha   90.00
_cell.angle_beta   90.00
_cell.angle_gamma   90.00
#
_symmetry.space_group_name_H-M   'P 1'
#
loop_
_entity.id
_entity.type
_entity.pdbx_description
1 polymer ?
#
loop_
_entity_poly.entity_id
_entity_poly.type
_entity_poly.pdbx_seq_one_letter_code
_entity_poly.pdbx_strand_id
1 'polypeptide(L)'
;MNFGARFSEFGMTGAVFWICQILLFTIGTGEAAGEQFLNMLSAFIGTEEQSPILKSAAGSLLTIFGLIGIFVTGLVLDMIGSIFFMQEMRIFGGHISRNTDWLSSMTKKCSVSVAKDYRDFQEEFGDKNISNKQKYVRLLDPRFHYRRFTLRPGYRHLQTFLLSYIHVYSANGASDQLTDHVHVWRTSRAISTALFIVAIEVIAFENFTHAADEIPHDSGPTTLIIYGTLFALSAMLTLKSYNRMCFSLFTLSCATNSHQISSK
;
A
#
# COMPACT_ATOMS: atom_id res chain seq x y z
N MET A 1 -19.24 -9.63 -6.28
CA MET A 1 -17.85 -9.52 -5.78
C MET A 1 -17.22 -10.90 -5.85
N ASN A 2 -16.15 -11.09 -6.63
CA ASN A 2 -15.60 -12.41 -6.93
C ASN A 2 -14.58 -12.83 -5.84
N PHE A 3 -14.97 -13.73 -4.94
CA PHE A 3 -14.10 -14.18 -3.83
C PHE A 3 -12.77 -14.76 -4.34
N GLY A 4 -12.78 -15.45 -5.48
CA GLY A 4 -11.56 -16.02 -6.08
C GLY A 4 -10.50 -14.97 -6.43
N ALA A 5 -10.93 -13.79 -6.91
CA ALA A 5 -10.01 -12.70 -7.24
C ALA A 5 -9.28 -12.18 -5.98
N ARG A 6 -10.00 -12.03 -4.86
CA ARG A 6 -9.40 -11.57 -3.59
C ARG A 6 -8.43 -12.60 -3.01
N PHE A 7 -8.75 -13.89 -3.09
CA PHE A 7 -7.79 -14.92 -2.69
C PHE A 7 -6.52 -14.83 -3.53
N SER A 8 -6.64 -14.73 -4.86
CA SER A 8 -5.47 -14.58 -5.72
C SER A 8 -4.63 -13.32 -5.39
N GLU A 9 -5.27 -12.21 -5.02
CA GLU A 9 -4.58 -10.97 -4.62
C GLU A 9 -3.76 -11.18 -3.34
N PHE A 10 -4.35 -11.76 -2.29
CA PHE A 10 -3.63 -12.01 -1.03
C PHE A 10 -2.51 -13.05 -1.20
N GLY A 11 -2.76 -14.10 -1.98
CA GLY A 11 -1.73 -15.08 -2.32
C GLY A 11 -0.55 -14.43 -3.04
N MET A 12 -0.82 -13.54 -4.01
CA MET A 12 0.21 -12.83 -4.76
C MET A 12 1.03 -11.86 -3.88
N THR A 13 0.37 -11.05 -3.05
CA THR A 13 1.07 -10.09 -2.18
C THR A 13 1.93 -10.79 -1.14
N GLY A 14 1.40 -11.87 -0.54
CA GLY A 14 2.14 -12.70 0.39
C GLY A 14 3.32 -13.41 -0.27
N ALA A 15 3.13 -13.97 -1.47
CA ALA A 15 4.19 -14.67 -2.19
C ALA A 15 5.34 -13.70 -2.54
N VAL A 16 5.03 -12.48 -2.99
CA VAL A 16 6.04 -11.46 -3.24
C VAL A 16 6.86 -11.17 -1.99
N PHE A 17 6.19 -10.99 -0.83
CA PHE A 17 6.90 -10.78 0.44
C PHE A 17 7.83 -11.95 0.78
N TRP A 18 7.33 -13.18 0.76
CA TRP A 18 8.13 -14.37 1.10
C TRP A 18 9.28 -14.62 0.10
N ILE A 19 9.09 -14.34 -1.18
CA ILE A 19 10.18 -14.39 -2.17
C ILE A 19 11.26 -13.36 -1.80
N CYS A 20 10.88 -12.13 -1.46
CA CYS A 20 11.84 -11.13 -0.99
C CYS A 20 12.56 -11.58 0.29
N GLN A 21 11.87 -12.20 1.24
CA GLN A 21 12.50 -12.78 2.44
C GLN A 21 13.54 -13.84 2.08
N ILE A 22 13.17 -14.80 1.23
CA ILE A 22 14.09 -15.87 0.80
C ILE A 22 15.30 -15.28 0.10
N LEU A 23 15.12 -14.30 -0.80
CA LEU A 23 16.23 -13.62 -1.46
C LEU A 23 17.12 -12.87 -0.47
N LEU A 24 16.55 -12.20 0.54
CA LEU A 24 17.30 -11.54 1.59
C LEU A 24 18.12 -12.54 2.41
N PHE A 25 17.55 -13.69 2.78
CA PHE A 25 18.24 -14.75 3.54
C PHE A 25 19.23 -15.58 2.73
N THR A 26 19.11 -15.64 1.40
CA THR A 26 20.01 -16.46 0.56
C THR A 26 21.13 -15.64 -0.06
N ILE A 27 20.86 -14.39 -0.45
CA ILE A 27 21.81 -13.50 -1.10
C ILE A 27 22.47 -12.56 -0.10
N GLY A 28 21.70 -12.06 0.89
CA GLY A 28 22.16 -11.01 1.80
C GLY A 28 23.08 -11.47 2.94
N THR A 29 23.06 -12.76 3.29
CA THR A 29 23.73 -13.26 4.51
C THR A 29 24.97 -14.12 4.24
N GLY A 30 25.33 -14.30 2.98
CA GLY A 30 26.30 -15.32 2.58
C GLY A 30 25.79 -16.75 2.79
N GLU A 31 26.59 -17.73 2.37
CA GLU A 31 26.24 -19.17 2.35
C GLU A 31 25.81 -19.68 3.75
N ALA A 32 26.39 -19.13 4.83
CA ALA A 32 26.18 -19.64 6.20
C ALA A 32 24.73 -19.51 6.73
N ALA A 33 24.05 -18.37 6.53
CA ALA A 33 22.68 -18.22 7.05
C ALA A 33 21.64 -18.87 6.11
N GLY A 34 21.94 -18.92 4.80
CA GLY A 34 21.18 -19.74 3.85
C GLY A 34 21.24 -21.22 4.22
N GLU A 35 22.42 -21.73 4.55
CA GLU A 35 22.61 -23.09 5.06
C GLU A 35 21.89 -23.32 6.39
N GLN A 36 21.94 -22.39 7.35
CA GLN A 36 21.20 -22.52 8.61
C GLN A 36 19.68 -22.58 8.39
N PHE A 37 19.14 -21.76 7.49
CA PHE A 37 17.72 -21.80 7.13
C PHE A 37 17.34 -23.13 6.46
N LEU A 38 18.17 -23.61 5.52
CA LEU A 38 17.99 -24.91 4.87
C LEU A 38 18.11 -26.07 5.86
N ASN A 39 19.03 -25.98 6.82
CA ASN A 39 19.21 -26.96 7.90
C ASN A 39 18.03 -26.97 8.88
N MET A 40 17.45 -25.82 9.18
CA MET A 40 16.21 -25.74 9.97
C MET A 40 15.04 -26.39 9.23
N LEU A 41 14.91 -26.12 7.92
CA LEU A 41 13.87 -26.72 7.09
C LEU A 41 14.05 -28.23 6.94
N SER A 42 15.28 -28.71 6.75
CA SER A 42 15.57 -30.14 6.64
C SER A 42 15.33 -30.88 7.95
N ALA A 43 15.65 -30.26 9.10
CA ALA A 43 15.30 -30.77 10.42
C ALA A 43 13.78 -30.90 10.61
N PHE A 44 12.99 -29.99 10.02
CA PHE A 44 11.52 -30.01 10.09
C PHE A 44 10.90 -31.09 9.19
N ILE A 45 11.52 -31.38 8.03
CA ILE A 45 11.08 -32.42 7.09
C ILE A 45 11.45 -33.84 7.58
N GLY A 46 12.34 -33.92 8.58
CA GLY A 46 12.76 -35.15 9.22
C GLY A 46 14.10 -35.66 8.66
N THR A 47 14.96 -36.15 9.56
CA THR A 47 16.28 -36.71 9.22
C THR A 47 16.15 -38.00 8.40
N GLU A 48 17.24 -38.40 7.74
CA GLU A 48 17.28 -39.53 6.81
C GLU A 48 16.70 -40.84 7.36
N GLU A 49 16.71 -41.05 8.68
CA GLU A 49 16.20 -42.25 9.36
C GLU A 49 14.66 -42.37 9.47
N GLN A 50 13.88 -41.33 9.13
CA GLN A 50 12.42 -41.43 9.22
C GLN A 50 11.80 -42.20 8.04
N SER A 51 10.71 -42.93 8.31
CA SER A 51 9.98 -43.68 7.29
C SER A 51 9.58 -42.78 6.11
N PRO A 52 9.62 -43.28 4.86
CA PRO A 52 9.32 -42.49 3.66
C PRO A 52 7.90 -41.89 3.68
N ILE A 53 6.96 -42.55 4.37
CA ILE A 53 5.59 -42.08 4.56
C ILE A 53 5.56 -40.82 5.45
N LEU A 54 6.35 -40.80 6.52
CA LEU A 54 6.41 -39.68 7.45
C LEU A 54 7.01 -38.43 6.77
N LYS A 55 8.09 -38.61 5.98
CA LYS A 55 8.70 -37.53 5.19
C LYS A 55 7.73 -36.94 4.15
N SER A 56 6.98 -37.81 3.46
CA SER A 56 5.96 -37.38 2.49
C SER A 56 4.82 -36.61 3.16
N ALA A 57 4.36 -37.07 4.32
CA ALA A 57 3.35 -36.38 5.12
C ALA A 57 3.85 -35.03 5.66
N ALA A 58 5.08 -34.99 6.19
CA ALA A 58 5.72 -33.77 6.69
C ALA A 58 5.91 -32.73 5.58
N GLY A 59 6.42 -33.13 4.41
CA GLY A 59 6.56 -32.23 3.26
C GLY A 59 5.22 -31.69 2.75
N SER A 60 4.17 -32.53 2.75
CA SER A 60 2.82 -32.10 2.38
C SER A 60 2.25 -31.10 3.38
N LEU A 61 2.41 -31.36 4.69
CA LEU A 61 1.99 -30.45 5.76
C LEU A 61 2.75 -29.12 5.69
N LEU A 62 4.07 -29.16 5.48
CA LEU A 62 4.89 -27.95 5.32
C LEU A 62 4.42 -27.12 4.12
N THR A 63 4.08 -27.78 3.01
CA THR A 63 3.54 -27.10 1.83
C THR A 63 2.20 -26.41 2.14
N ILE A 64 1.30 -27.10 2.85
CA ILE A 64 0.00 -26.54 3.25
C ILE A 64 0.19 -25.37 4.21
N PHE A 65 1.02 -25.51 5.25
CA PHE A 65 1.30 -24.43 6.20
C PHE A 65 2.02 -23.25 5.54
N GLY A 66 2.95 -23.51 4.62
CA GLY A 66 3.62 -22.48 3.84
C GLY A 66 2.63 -21.70 2.97
N LEU A 67 1.71 -22.40 2.30
CA LEU A 67 0.65 -21.76 1.54
C LEU A 67 -0.26 -20.93 2.45
N ILE A 68 -0.73 -21.47 3.57
CA ILE A 68 -1.54 -20.71 4.55
C ILE A 68 -0.77 -19.48 5.03
N GLY A 69 0.51 -19.63 5.36
CA GLY A 69 1.40 -18.55 5.78
C GLY A 69 1.47 -17.43 4.74
N ILE A 70 1.65 -17.77 3.46
CA ILE A 70 1.63 -16.82 2.34
C ILE A 70 0.32 -16.02 2.33
N PHE A 71 -0.83 -16.68 2.40
CA PHE A 71 -2.13 -15.98 2.37
C PHE A 71 -2.34 -15.09 3.60
N VAL A 72 -1.99 -15.58 4.79
CA VAL A 72 -2.09 -14.81 6.05
C VAL A 72 -1.20 -13.57 5.99
N THR A 73 0.04 -13.71 5.53
CA THR A 73 0.94 -12.57 5.34
C THR A 73 0.35 -11.56 4.36
N GLY A 74 -0.19 -12.01 3.22
CA GLY A 74 -0.83 -11.14 2.24
C GLY A 74 -2.03 -10.36 2.81
N LEU A 75 -2.84 -11.00 3.66
CA LEU A 75 -3.94 -10.36 4.39
C LEU A 75 -3.43 -9.31 5.37
N VAL A 76 -2.43 -9.65 6.18
CA VAL A 76 -1.82 -8.73 7.15
C VAL A 76 -1.24 -7.50 6.44
N LEU A 77 -0.55 -7.70 5.31
CA LEU A 77 0.01 -6.61 4.51
C LEU A 77 -1.07 -5.67 3.95
N ASP A 78 -2.23 -6.19 3.52
CA ASP A 78 -3.36 -5.32 3.13
C ASP A 78 -3.99 -4.60 4.32
N MET A 79 -3.97 -5.21 5.52
CA MET A 79 -4.51 -4.62 6.76
C MET A 79 -3.65 -3.51 7.36
N ILE A 80 -2.31 -3.61 7.29
CA ILE A 80 -1.38 -2.59 7.80
C ILE A 80 -1.68 -1.20 7.20
N GLY A 81 -2.32 -1.17 6.02
CA GLY A 81 -2.82 0.04 5.39
C GLY A 81 -1.72 0.78 4.62
N SER A 82 -2.03 1.99 4.15
CA SER A 82 -1.04 2.76 3.37
C SER A 82 -0.02 3.41 4.29
N ILE A 83 1.24 2.97 4.19
CA ILE A 83 2.39 3.67 4.78
C ILE A 83 2.49 5.09 4.21
N PHE A 84 2.03 5.27 2.97
CA PHE A 84 2.05 6.53 2.23
C PHE A 84 0.73 7.30 2.30
N PHE A 85 -0.10 7.10 3.34
CA PHE A 85 -1.42 7.74 3.43
C PHE A 85 -1.35 9.27 3.36
N MET A 86 -0.27 9.90 3.87
CA MET A 86 -0.08 11.35 3.78
C MET A 86 0.06 11.83 2.34
N GLN A 87 0.80 11.07 1.53
CA GLN A 87 1.03 11.36 0.13
C GLN A 87 -0.22 11.04 -0.71
N GLU A 88 -0.91 9.94 -0.41
CA GLU A 88 -2.24 9.65 -0.99
C GLU A 88 -3.21 10.81 -0.73
N MET A 89 -3.30 11.26 0.52
CA MET A 89 -4.17 12.37 0.90
C MET A 89 -3.80 13.66 0.15
N ARG A 90 -2.51 13.93 -0.06
CA ARG A 90 -2.05 15.07 -0.86
C ARG A 90 -2.47 14.95 -2.33
N ILE A 91 -2.35 13.77 -2.94
CA ILE A 91 -2.80 13.52 -4.31
C ILE A 91 -4.31 13.75 -4.40
N PHE A 92 -5.07 13.21 -3.45
CA PHE A 92 -6.53 13.37 -3.37
C PHE A 92 -6.94 14.83 -3.24
N GLY A 93 -6.32 15.58 -2.33
CA GLY A 93 -6.53 17.02 -2.19
C GLY A 93 -6.18 17.80 -3.46
N GLY A 94 -5.16 17.36 -4.19
CA GLY A 94 -4.83 17.87 -5.51
C GLY A 94 -5.94 17.67 -6.54
N HIS A 95 -6.62 16.53 -6.52
CA HIS A 95 -7.79 16.29 -7.36
C HIS A 95 -9.02 17.09 -6.90
N ILE A 96 -9.27 17.21 -5.60
CA ILE A 96 -10.33 18.07 -5.05
C ILE A 96 -10.17 19.52 -5.53
N SER A 97 -8.97 20.08 -5.37
CA SER A 97 -8.67 21.49 -5.70
C SER A 97 -8.69 21.80 -7.21
N ARG A 98 -8.63 20.77 -8.06
CA ARG A 98 -8.81 20.90 -9.52
C ARG A 98 -10.28 20.79 -9.94
N ASN A 99 -11.12 20.19 -9.12
CA ASN A 99 -12.51 19.85 -9.42
C ASN A 99 -13.51 20.66 -8.58
N THR A 100 -13.11 21.85 -8.11
CA THR A 100 -13.87 22.63 -7.12
C THR A 100 -15.26 23.04 -7.59
N ASP A 101 -15.42 23.29 -8.88
CA ASP A 101 -16.62 23.95 -9.41
C ASP A 101 -17.84 23.02 -9.37
N TRP A 102 -17.68 21.81 -9.89
CA TRP A 102 -18.75 20.81 -9.86
C TRP A 102 -18.83 20.11 -8.49
N LEU A 103 -17.69 19.84 -7.84
CA LEU A 103 -17.67 19.10 -6.59
C LEU A 103 -18.27 19.91 -5.44
N SER A 104 -18.06 21.23 -5.39
CA SER A 104 -18.70 22.09 -4.38
C SER A 104 -20.22 22.09 -4.52
N SER A 105 -20.73 22.12 -5.77
CA SER A 105 -22.16 22.05 -6.06
C SER A 105 -22.77 20.70 -5.68
N MET A 106 -22.01 19.62 -5.86
CA MET A 106 -22.40 18.27 -5.48
C MET A 106 -22.43 18.10 -3.96
N THR A 107 -21.36 18.47 -3.26
CA THR A 107 -21.25 18.28 -1.80
C THR A 107 -22.24 19.13 -1.01
N LYS A 108 -22.58 20.33 -1.50
CA LYS A 108 -23.63 21.19 -0.90
C LYS A 108 -25.03 20.56 -0.91
N LYS A 109 -25.31 19.66 -1.85
CA LYS A 109 -26.59 18.93 -1.93
C LYS A 109 -26.63 17.69 -1.04
N CYS A 110 -25.51 17.32 -0.43
CA CYS A 110 -25.36 16.12 0.39
C CYS A 110 -25.38 16.44 1.89
N SER A 111 -25.13 15.43 2.72
CA SER A 111 -25.14 15.58 4.18
C SER A 111 -24.18 16.66 4.68
N VAL A 112 -24.54 17.31 5.79
CA VAL A 112 -23.73 18.36 6.45
C VAL A 112 -22.30 17.87 6.74
N SER A 113 -22.15 16.59 7.09
CA SER A 113 -20.84 15.97 7.36
C SER A 113 -19.92 15.96 6.13
N VAL A 114 -20.44 15.58 4.96
CA VAL A 114 -19.65 15.56 3.71
C VAL A 114 -19.24 16.96 3.28
N ALA A 115 -20.15 17.93 3.40
CA ALA A 115 -19.86 19.34 3.08
C ALA A 115 -18.78 19.93 4.02
N LYS A 116 -18.82 19.58 5.31
CA LYS A 116 -17.78 19.96 6.28
C LYS A 116 -16.43 19.33 5.91
N ASP A 117 -16.39 18.01 5.72
CA ASP A 117 -15.15 17.30 5.38
C ASP A 117 -14.52 17.85 4.10
N TYR A 118 -15.35 18.18 3.10
CA TYR A 118 -14.92 18.82 1.86
C TYR A 118 -14.29 20.19 2.08
N ARG A 119 -14.93 21.05 2.88
CA ARG A 119 -14.42 22.39 3.20
C ARG A 119 -13.10 22.31 3.94
N ASP A 120 -13.00 21.45 4.96
CA ASP A 120 -11.78 21.25 5.73
C ASP A 120 -10.63 20.77 4.82
N PHE A 121 -10.93 19.94 3.80
CA PHE A 121 -9.99 19.55 2.75
C PHE A 121 -9.59 20.69 1.81
N GLN A 122 -10.54 21.52 1.40
CA GLN A 122 -10.25 22.67 0.56
C GLN A 122 -9.39 23.71 1.28
N GLU A 123 -9.60 23.93 2.58
CA GLU A 123 -8.76 24.83 3.37
C GLU A 123 -7.30 24.35 3.45
N GLU A 124 -7.08 23.04 3.58
CA GLU A 124 -5.73 22.48 3.68
C GLU A 124 -5.03 22.37 2.31
N PHE A 125 -5.76 22.02 1.24
CA PHE A 125 -5.16 21.68 -0.07
C PHE A 125 -5.51 22.63 -1.22
N GLY A 126 -6.49 23.53 -1.05
CA GLY A 126 -6.96 24.46 -2.07
C GLY A 126 -6.04 25.67 -2.29
N ASP A 127 -5.03 25.83 -1.45
CA ASP A 127 -4.25 27.06 -1.35
C ASP A 127 -3.16 27.13 -2.44
N LYS A 128 -3.57 27.55 -3.65
CA LYS A 128 -2.69 27.70 -4.83
C LYS A 128 -1.67 28.84 -4.69
N ASN A 129 -1.86 29.75 -3.72
CA ASN A 129 -1.09 30.99 -3.58
C ASN A 129 0.03 30.95 -2.53
N ILE A 130 0.28 29.80 -1.89
CA ILE A 130 1.38 29.67 -0.93
C ILE A 130 2.72 29.66 -1.71
N SER A 131 3.60 30.61 -1.39
CA SER A 131 4.97 30.64 -1.91
C SER A 131 5.70 29.32 -1.61
N ASN A 132 6.55 28.85 -2.54
CA ASN A 132 7.31 27.61 -2.35
C ASN A 132 8.09 27.61 -1.02
N LYS A 133 8.62 28.76 -0.60
CA LYS A 133 9.31 28.93 0.69
C LYS A 133 8.40 28.63 1.88
N GLN A 134 7.17 29.13 1.87
CA GLN A 134 6.19 28.86 2.92
C GLN A 134 5.75 27.38 2.94
N LYS A 135 5.70 26.72 1.77
CA LYS A 135 5.44 25.26 1.71
C LYS A 135 6.54 24.47 2.42
N TYR A 136 7.81 24.82 2.22
CA TYR A 136 8.92 24.16 2.92
C TYR A 136 8.89 24.41 4.43
N VAL A 137 8.63 25.65 4.86
CA VAL A 137 8.54 25.98 6.29
C VAL A 137 7.40 25.21 6.97
N ARG A 138 6.24 25.07 6.30
CA ARG A 138 5.12 24.27 6.82
C ARG A 138 5.46 22.78 6.97
N LEU A 139 6.32 22.22 6.11
CA LEU A 139 6.74 20.82 6.23
C LEU A 139 7.57 20.54 7.48
N LEU A 140 8.24 21.56 8.03
CA LEU A 140 9.02 21.46 9.27
C LEU A 140 8.17 21.67 10.53
N ASP A 141 6.93 22.16 10.40
CA ASP A 141 6.05 22.39 11.55
C ASP A 141 5.35 21.09 11.98
N PRO A 142 5.54 20.58 13.20
CA PRO A 142 4.85 19.37 13.68
C PRO A 142 3.31 19.55 13.73
N ARG A 143 2.81 20.78 13.92
CA ARG A 143 1.37 21.06 13.93
C ARG A 143 0.73 20.81 12.57
N PHE A 144 1.49 21.04 11.51
CA PHE A 144 1.05 20.77 10.14
C PHE A 144 0.82 19.27 9.91
N HIS A 145 1.75 18.44 10.38
CA HIS A 145 1.59 16.98 10.31
C HIS A 145 0.41 16.51 11.15
N TYR A 146 0.28 17.00 12.38
CA TYR A 146 -0.86 16.67 13.25
C TYR A 146 -2.20 17.03 12.61
N ARG A 147 -2.34 18.24 12.04
CA ARG A 147 -3.56 18.65 11.33
C ARG A 147 -3.89 17.68 10.19
N ARG A 148 -2.90 17.25 9.42
CA ARG A 148 -3.10 16.26 8.35
C ARG A 148 -3.50 14.89 8.86
N PHE A 149 -2.96 14.45 9.98
CA PHE A 149 -3.44 13.24 10.65
C PHE A 149 -4.92 13.37 11.05
N THR A 150 -5.35 14.53 11.55
CA THR A 150 -6.76 14.76 11.91
C THR A 150 -7.71 14.79 10.72
N LEU A 151 -7.22 15.06 9.50
CA LEU A 151 -8.02 15.01 8.27
C LEU A 151 -8.22 13.58 7.73
N ARG A 152 -7.54 12.57 8.29
CA ARG A 152 -7.63 11.19 7.82
C ARG A 152 -9.06 10.61 7.84
N PRO A 153 -9.92 10.86 8.83
CA PRO A 153 -11.32 10.41 8.79
C PRO A 153 -12.09 11.09 7.66
N GLY A 154 -11.99 12.41 7.53
CA GLY A 154 -12.68 13.18 6.48
C GLY A 154 -12.22 12.78 5.07
N TYR A 155 -10.93 12.49 4.90
CA TYR A 155 -10.37 11.90 3.68
C TYR A 155 -11.11 10.62 3.28
N ARG A 156 -11.20 9.68 4.22
CA ARG A 156 -11.87 8.38 3.99
C ARG A 156 -13.35 8.57 3.74
N HIS A 157 -14.03 9.45 4.48
CA HIS A 157 -15.43 9.76 4.25
C HIS A 157 -15.69 10.32 2.86
N LEU A 158 -14.89 11.28 2.39
CA LEU A 158 -15.01 11.85 1.05
C LEU A 158 -14.74 10.81 -0.04
N GLN A 159 -13.70 9.98 0.12
CA GLN A 159 -13.38 8.91 -0.81
C GLN A 159 -14.53 7.89 -0.87
N THR A 160 -15.02 7.42 0.28
CA THR A 160 -16.16 6.51 0.38
C THR A 160 -17.43 7.13 -0.20
N PHE A 161 -17.67 8.42 0.03
CA PHE A 161 -18.79 9.15 -0.54
C PHE A 161 -18.76 9.14 -2.07
N LEU A 162 -17.62 9.49 -2.69
CA LEU A 162 -17.48 9.48 -4.15
C LEU A 162 -17.64 8.07 -4.73
N LEU A 163 -17.03 7.07 -4.10
CA LEU A 163 -17.18 5.66 -4.49
C LEU A 163 -18.65 5.21 -4.41
N SER A 164 -19.34 5.53 -3.31
CA SER A 164 -20.75 5.19 -3.11
C SER A 164 -21.65 5.91 -4.13
N TYR A 165 -21.33 7.18 -4.42
CA TYR A 165 -22.08 7.97 -5.38
C TYR A 165 -22.03 7.34 -6.79
N ILE A 166 -20.84 6.95 -7.26
CA ILE A 166 -20.70 6.24 -8.54
C ILE A 166 -21.44 4.91 -8.49
N HIS A 167 -21.31 4.16 -7.40
CA HIS A 167 -21.98 2.86 -7.30
C HIS A 167 -23.51 2.97 -7.41
N VAL A 168 -24.11 4.01 -6.82
CA VAL A 168 -25.56 4.21 -6.83
C VAL A 168 -26.06 4.81 -8.14
N TYR A 169 -25.32 5.76 -8.72
CA TYR A 169 -25.84 6.60 -9.82
C TYR A 169 -25.19 6.34 -11.18
N SER A 170 -24.15 5.52 -11.25
CA SER A 170 -23.47 5.27 -12.53
C SER A 170 -24.29 4.37 -13.45
N ALA A 171 -24.35 4.75 -14.73
CA ALA A 171 -24.84 3.90 -15.79
C ALA A 171 -23.65 3.21 -16.50
N ASN A 172 -23.92 2.11 -17.21
CA ASN A 172 -23.02 1.50 -18.19
C ASN A 172 -21.68 0.96 -17.66
N GLY A 173 -21.66 0.25 -16.52
CA GLY A 173 -20.47 -0.49 -16.06
C GLY A 173 -19.31 0.36 -15.51
N ALA A 174 -19.50 1.67 -15.36
CA ALA A 174 -18.49 2.57 -14.76
C ALA A 174 -18.12 2.17 -13.32
N SER A 175 -19.06 1.58 -12.56
CA SER A 175 -18.78 1.00 -11.24
C SER A 175 -17.78 -0.16 -11.31
N ASP A 176 -17.82 -0.99 -12.35
CA ASP A 176 -16.92 -2.14 -12.49
C ASP A 176 -15.51 -1.66 -12.85
N GLN A 177 -15.39 -0.74 -13.80
CA GLN A 177 -14.10 -0.12 -14.15
C GLN A 177 -13.43 0.55 -12.96
N LEU A 178 -14.21 1.26 -12.13
CA LEU A 178 -13.67 1.89 -10.92
C LEU A 178 -13.25 0.85 -9.88
N THR A 179 -14.03 -0.23 -9.75
CA THR A 179 -13.72 -1.36 -8.86
C THR A 179 -12.36 -1.96 -9.23
N ASP A 180 -12.10 -2.20 -10.52
CA ASP A 180 -10.81 -2.70 -11.01
C ASP A 180 -9.65 -1.77 -10.65
N HIS A 181 -9.81 -0.45 -10.84
CA HIS A 181 -8.78 0.52 -10.45
C HIS A 181 -8.53 0.57 -8.94
N VAL A 182 -9.58 0.39 -8.12
CA VAL A 182 -9.45 0.28 -6.67
C VAL A 182 -8.71 -1.00 -6.28
N HIS A 183 -9.02 -2.13 -6.93
CA HIS A 183 -8.30 -3.39 -6.74
C HIS A 183 -6.82 -3.25 -7.04
N VAL A 184 -6.47 -2.71 -8.22
CA VAL A 184 -5.07 -2.49 -8.62
C VAL A 184 -4.33 -1.59 -7.62
N TRP A 185 -4.96 -0.51 -7.15
CA TRP A 185 -4.35 0.35 -6.12
C TRP A 185 -4.13 -0.40 -4.80
N ARG A 186 -5.11 -1.16 -4.32
CA ARG A 186 -4.98 -1.92 -3.06
C ARG A 186 -3.86 -2.97 -3.12
N THR A 187 -3.81 -3.75 -4.20
CA THR A 187 -2.75 -4.74 -4.41
C THR A 187 -1.39 -4.05 -4.51
N SER A 188 -1.29 -2.94 -5.25
CA SER A 188 -0.07 -2.14 -5.35
C SER A 188 0.40 -1.60 -3.99
N ARG A 189 -0.54 -1.17 -3.14
CA ARG A 189 -0.26 -0.71 -1.77
C ARG A 189 0.23 -1.83 -0.87
N ALA A 190 -0.35 -3.03 -0.96
CA ALA A 190 0.09 -4.19 -0.18
C ALA A 190 1.51 -4.63 -0.59
N ILE A 191 1.80 -4.70 -1.90
CA ILE A 191 3.15 -4.99 -2.41
C ILE A 191 4.15 -3.92 -1.95
N SER A 192 3.76 -2.64 -2.02
CA SER A 192 4.58 -1.53 -1.56
C SER A 192 4.90 -1.61 -0.07
N THR A 193 3.93 -2.00 0.75
CA THR A 193 4.10 -2.24 2.19
C THR A 193 5.09 -3.39 2.44
N ALA A 194 4.97 -4.48 1.67
CA ALA A 194 5.93 -5.59 1.71
C ALA A 194 7.35 -5.13 1.39
N LEU A 195 7.54 -4.40 0.29
CA LEU A 195 8.85 -3.87 -0.11
C LEU A 195 9.44 -2.91 0.95
N PHE A 196 8.59 -2.12 1.60
CA PHE A 196 9.02 -1.21 2.66
C PHE A 196 9.48 -1.97 3.91
N ILE A 197 8.75 -3.01 4.32
CA ILE A 197 9.16 -3.87 5.44
C ILE A 197 10.50 -4.55 5.13
N VAL A 198 10.63 -5.13 3.94
CA VAL A 198 11.89 -5.73 3.48
C VAL A 198 13.02 -4.71 3.50
N ALA A 199 12.77 -3.47 3.07
CA ALA A 199 13.77 -2.41 3.10
C ALA A 199 14.22 -2.08 4.54
N ILE A 200 13.29 -2.05 5.51
CA ILE A 200 13.63 -1.89 6.94
C ILE A 200 14.46 -3.08 7.43
N GLU A 201 14.08 -4.30 7.07
CA GLU A 201 14.78 -5.52 7.47
C GLU A 201 16.21 -5.56 6.93
N VAL A 202 16.44 -5.13 5.69
CA VAL A 202 17.79 -4.98 5.11
C VAL A 202 18.68 -4.09 6.00
N ILE A 203 18.16 -2.92 6.42
CA ILE A 203 18.91 -2.01 7.31
C ILE A 203 19.11 -2.65 8.69
N ALA A 204 18.08 -3.24 9.27
CA ALA A 204 18.15 -3.84 10.61
C ALA A 204 19.16 -4.99 10.63
N PHE A 205 19.18 -5.80 9.57
CA PHE A 205 20.06 -6.95 9.45
C PHE A 205 21.53 -6.53 9.31
N GLU A 206 21.84 -5.55 8.45
CA GLU A 206 23.20 -5.01 8.32
C GLU A 206 23.74 -4.46 9.65
N ASN A 207 22.91 -3.72 10.40
CA ASN A 207 23.30 -3.22 11.72
C ASN A 207 23.52 -4.35 12.73
N PHE A 208 22.75 -5.43 12.65
CA PHE A 208 22.89 -6.59 13.53
C PHE A 208 24.16 -7.39 13.23
N THR A 209 24.48 -7.62 11.95
CA THR A 209 25.70 -8.33 11.55
C THR A 209 26.96 -7.52 11.87
N HIS A 210 26.93 -6.19 11.65
CA HIS A 210 28.06 -5.32 12.03
C HIS A 210 28.31 -5.28 13.54
N ALA A 211 27.29 -5.49 14.37
CA ALA A 211 27.47 -5.57 15.82
C ALA A 211 28.10 -6.91 16.26
N ALA A 212 28.01 -7.96 15.43
CA ALA A 212 28.50 -9.30 15.72
C ALA A 212 29.93 -9.55 15.20
N ASP A 213 30.32 -8.94 14.09
CA ASP A 213 31.67 -9.07 13.52
C ASP A 213 32.59 -7.92 13.96
N GLU A 214 33.79 -8.26 14.47
CA GLU A 214 34.85 -7.29 14.80
C GLU A 214 35.56 -6.71 13.54
N ILE A 215 35.24 -7.21 12.34
CA ILE A 215 35.90 -6.80 11.09
C ILE A 215 35.01 -5.80 10.34
N PRO A 216 35.49 -4.58 10.07
CA PRO A 216 34.72 -3.59 9.33
C PRO A 216 34.57 -3.99 7.85
N HIS A 217 33.38 -4.47 7.48
CA HIS A 217 32.98 -4.65 6.08
C HIS A 217 32.48 -3.32 5.49
N ASP A 218 33.04 -2.90 4.36
CA ASP A 218 32.68 -1.66 3.63
C ASP A 218 31.41 -1.83 2.77
N SER A 219 30.35 -2.43 3.31
CA SER A 219 29.09 -2.70 2.60
C SER A 219 28.09 -1.53 2.64
N GLY A 220 28.30 -0.56 3.53
CA GLY A 220 27.37 0.54 3.80
C GLY A 220 26.79 1.26 2.57
N PRO A 221 27.57 1.64 1.53
CA PRO A 221 26.99 2.33 0.38
C PRO A 221 26.07 1.43 -0.46
N THR A 222 26.36 0.13 -0.57
CA THR A 222 25.54 -0.81 -1.36
C THR A 222 24.18 -1.05 -0.72
N THR A 223 24.15 -1.22 0.61
CA THR A 223 22.91 -1.42 1.37
C THR A 223 22.01 -0.19 1.31
N LEU A 224 22.60 1.01 1.40
CA LEU A 224 21.85 2.27 1.30
C LEU A 224 21.23 2.44 -0.10
N ILE A 225 21.93 2.03 -1.17
CA ILE A 225 21.39 2.02 -2.53
C ILE A 225 20.22 1.03 -2.65
N ILE A 226 20.35 -0.18 -2.11
CA ILE A 226 19.26 -1.19 -2.12
C ILE A 226 18.04 -0.66 -1.37
N TYR A 227 18.22 -0.11 -0.16
CA TYR A 227 17.14 0.50 0.60
C TYR A 227 16.47 1.64 -0.17
N GLY A 228 17.28 2.57 -0.70
CA GLY A 228 16.79 3.73 -1.44
C GLY A 228 15.97 3.32 -2.68
N THR A 229 16.42 2.30 -3.41
CA THR A 229 15.72 1.78 -4.58
C THR A 229 14.42 1.06 -4.20
N LEU A 230 14.41 0.23 -3.15
CA LEU A 230 13.20 -0.43 -2.66
C LEU A 230 12.17 0.58 -2.14
N PHE A 231 12.60 1.58 -1.37
CA PHE A 231 11.75 2.65 -0.89
C PHE A 231 11.16 3.48 -2.04
N ALA A 232 12.00 3.88 -3.01
CA ALA A 232 11.55 4.62 -4.18
C ALA A 232 10.55 3.82 -5.02
N LEU A 233 10.81 2.53 -5.24
CA LEU A 233 9.91 1.64 -5.99
C LEU A 233 8.57 1.47 -5.26
N SER A 234 8.61 1.23 -3.94
CA SER A 234 7.45 1.13 -3.05
C SER A 234 6.57 2.39 -3.16
N ALA A 235 7.17 3.57 -3.00
CA ALA A 235 6.49 4.85 -3.16
C ALA A 235 5.93 5.04 -4.57
N MET A 236 6.72 4.76 -5.62
CA MET A 236 6.29 4.91 -7.01
C MET A 236 5.07 4.03 -7.33
N LEU A 237 5.09 2.76 -6.93
CA LEU A 237 3.99 1.83 -7.17
C LEU A 237 2.68 2.34 -6.54
N THR A 238 2.73 2.69 -5.25
CA THR A 238 1.54 3.14 -4.51
C THR A 238 1.02 4.46 -5.03
N LEU A 239 1.88 5.47 -5.18
CA LEU A 239 1.45 6.81 -5.53
C LEU A 239 0.96 6.91 -6.97
N LYS A 240 1.59 6.16 -7.89
CA LYS A 240 1.17 6.13 -9.29
C LYS A 240 -0.16 5.39 -9.46
N SER A 241 -0.33 4.24 -8.81
CA SER A 241 -1.60 3.49 -8.85
C SER A 241 -2.73 4.30 -8.17
N TYR A 242 -2.44 4.92 -7.03
CA TYR A 242 -3.38 5.78 -6.33
C TYR A 242 -3.81 7.01 -7.16
N ASN A 243 -2.86 7.68 -7.82
CA ASN A 243 -3.18 8.83 -8.67
C ASN A 243 -4.06 8.43 -9.86
N ARG A 244 -3.81 7.26 -10.46
CA ARG A 244 -4.65 6.70 -11.54
C ARG A 244 -6.06 6.40 -11.03
N MET A 245 -6.18 5.75 -9.87
CA MET A 245 -7.47 5.48 -9.23
C MET A 245 -8.23 6.78 -8.93
N CYS A 246 -7.56 7.80 -8.38
CA CYS A 246 -8.16 9.11 -8.17
C CYS A 246 -8.63 9.73 -9.48
N PHE A 247 -7.79 9.75 -10.52
CA PHE A 247 -8.17 10.31 -11.81
C PHE A 247 -9.47 9.66 -12.36
N SER A 248 -9.56 8.32 -12.31
CA SER A 248 -10.78 7.61 -12.69
C SER A 248 -11.95 7.94 -11.77
N LEU A 249 -11.75 7.96 -10.45
CA LEU A 249 -12.77 8.29 -9.45
C LEU A 249 -13.39 9.67 -9.71
N PHE A 250 -12.58 10.72 -9.89
CA PHE A 250 -13.07 12.07 -10.11
C PHE A 250 -13.72 12.23 -11.49
N THR A 251 -13.15 11.63 -12.53
CA THR A 251 -13.70 11.67 -13.90
C THR A 251 -15.08 11.01 -13.94
N LEU A 252 -15.19 9.80 -13.38
CA LEU A 252 -16.45 9.05 -13.33
C LEU A 252 -17.48 9.73 -12.43
N SER A 253 -17.07 10.30 -11.29
CA SER A 253 -17.97 11.07 -10.42
C SER A 253 -18.53 12.29 -11.16
N CYS A 254 -17.69 13.00 -11.91
CA CYS A 254 -18.08 14.16 -12.70
C CYS A 254 -19.08 13.77 -13.80
N ALA A 255 -18.76 12.73 -14.58
CA ALA A 255 -19.64 12.22 -15.65
C ALA A 255 -20.98 11.71 -15.11
N THR A 256 -20.95 11.05 -13.94
CA THR A 256 -22.18 10.59 -13.26
C THR A 256 -23.03 11.79 -12.82
N ASN A 257 -22.39 12.80 -12.22
CA ASN A 257 -23.09 14.00 -11.77
C ASN A 257 -23.67 14.83 -12.94
N SER A 258 -22.98 14.94 -14.06
CA SER A 258 -23.53 15.64 -15.24
C SER A 258 -24.75 14.92 -15.81
N HIS A 259 -24.73 13.59 -15.89
CA HIS A 259 -25.88 12.78 -16.33
C HIS A 259 -27.09 12.89 -15.40
N GLN A 260 -26.85 12.98 -14.08
CA GLN A 260 -27.91 13.19 -13.09
C GLN A 260 -28.54 14.60 -13.17
N ILE A 261 -27.80 15.59 -13.67
CA ILE A 261 -28.32 16.94 -13.87
C ILE A 261 -29.13 17.02 -15.17
N SER A 262 -28.71 16.35 -16.24
CA SER A 262 -29.43 16.37 -17.54
C SER A 262 -30.72 15.56 -17.56
N SER A 263 -30.91 14.66 -16.60
CA SER A 263 -32.12 13.81 -16.49
C SER A 263 -33.21 14.39 -15.59
N LYS A 264 -32.98 15.58 -15.02
CA LYS A 264 -33.95 16.36 -14.24
C LYS A 264 -34.45 17.56 -15.02
#